data_AF-A0A9E3C5Q0-F1
#
_entry.id   AF-A0A9E3C5Q0-F1
#
_cell.length_a   1.000
_cell.length_b   1.000
_cell.length_c   1.000
_cell.angle_alpha   90.00
_cell.angle_beta   90.00
_cell.angle_gamma   90.00
#
_symmetry.space_group_name_H-M   'P 1'
#
loop_
_entity.id
_entity.type
_entity.pdbx_description
1 polymer ?
#
loop_
_entity_poly.entity_id
_entity_poly.type
_entity_poly.pdbx_seq_one_letter_code
_entity_poly.pdbx_strand_id
1 'polypeptide(L)'
;MDRKQLAAGLWVLLTAGASAAVLAVPRFITLDNYSHETIYDGSRWVLVAMLAVGGAVVATATGAARSSAAAVSFVITLQLAGSGVVARKHWLPYYGSGGGPPRHIAVLYGLAIVLAVVNAVAAVICWLTLRPAAAPWPRASSYMALGVATSVVLPYLFGRGSSDNLDLTSLVGYAALASVPFGLSFITAGLVRREVAASLLAAVCLSSLIDARAAAPMTFGFTNPDRPFLLVAAVAGCLAALETARRALQILQGPSSAERRGEGAISQ
;
A
#
# COMPACT_ATOMS: atom_id res chain seq x y z
N MET A 1 28.61 1.39 -0.25
CA MET A 1 27.14 1.64 -0.26
C MET A 1 26.84 2.68 -1.32
N ASP A 2 25.92 2.43 -2.24
CA ASP A 2 25.60 3.35 -3.33
C ASP A 2 24.77 4.53 -2.78
N ARG A 3 25.24 5.76 -3.05
CA ARG A 3 24.67 7.01 -2.52
C ARG A 3 23.19 7.16 -2.86
N LYS A 4 22.74 6.65 -4.02
CA LYS A 4 21.34 6.70 -4.44
C LYS A 4 20.45 5.84 -3.54
N GLN A 5 20.98 4.73 -3.04
CA GLN A 5 20.25 3.78 -2.19
C GLN A 5 20.07 4.34 -0.79
N LEU A 6 21.14 4.90 -0.23
CA LEU A 6 21.08 5.61 1.04
C LEU A 6 20.07 6.77 0.96
N ALA A 7 20.12 7.58 -0.10
CA ALA A 7 19.19 8.69 -0.29
C ALA A 7 17.73 8.22 -0.36
N ALA A 8 17.44 7.14 -1.09
CA ALA A 8 16.09 6.58 -1.16
C ALA A 8 15.60 6.08 0.21
N GLY A 9 16.42 5.33 0.95
CA GLY A 9 16.06 4.82 2.28
C GLY A 9 15.86 5.95 3.29
N LEU A 10 16.72 6.97 3.29
CA LEU A 10 16.58 8.17 4.11
C LEU A 10 15.30 8.93 3.78
N TRP A 11 14.93 9.05 2.50
CA TRP A 11 13.68 9.69 2.10
C TRP A 11 12.45 8.96 2.65
N VAL A 12 12.45 7.62 2.58
CA VAL A 12 11.37 6.80 3.15
C VAL A 12 11.28 6.98 4.67
N LEU A 13 12.42 7.04 5.37
CA LEU A 13 12.47 7.33 6.81
C LEU A 13 11.92 8.72 7.15
N LEU A 14 12.31 9.75 6.39
CA LEU A 14 11.78 11.11 6.54
C LEU A 14 10.26 11.14 6.29
N THR A 15 9.78 10.37 5.33
CA THR A 15 8.35 10.22 5.03
C THR A 15 7.61 9.57 6.19
N ALA A 16 8.20 8.55 6.83
CA ALA A 16 7.64 7.95 8.05
C ALA A 16 7.57 8.96 9.19
N GLY A 17 8.64 9.75 9.41
CA GLY A 17 8.67 10.82 10.42
C GLY A 17 7.64 11.91 10.16
N ALA A 18 7.51 12.38 8.92
CA ALA A 18 6.50 13.35 8.52
C ALA A 18 5.07 12.82 8.70
N SER A 19 4.84 11.55 8.34
CA SER A 19 3.54 10.89 8.55
C SER A 19 3.23 10.75 10.04
N ALA A 20 4.20 10.35 10.87
CA ALA A 20 4.05 10.29 12.33
C ALA A 20 3.70 11.66 12.92
N ALA A 21 4.38 12.72 12.46
CA ALA A 21 4.11 14.09 12.91
C ALA A 21 2.68 14.52 12.58
N VAL A 22 2.20 14.25 11.36
CA VAL A 22 0.81 14.51 10.95
C VAL A 22 -0.17 13.74 11.82
N LEU A 23 0.08 12.44 12.05
CA LEU A 23 -0.81 11.58 12.84
C LEU A 23 -0.81 11.91 14.34
N ALA A 24 0.21 12.60 14.85
CA ALA A 24 0.28 13.00 16.25
C ALA A 24 -0.54 14.27 16.57
N VAL A 25 -0.91 15.08 15.57
CA VAL A 25 -1.58 16.39 15.75
C VAL A 25 -2.86 16.35 16.60
N PRO A 26 -3.77 15.36 16.47
CA PRO A 26 -4.97 15.26 17.34
C PRO A 26 -4.67 15.19 18.83
N ARG A 27 -3.50 14.69 19.23
CA ARG A 27 -3.13 14.66 20.65
C ARG A 27 -2.90 16.06 21.23
N PHE A 28 -2.74 17.05 20.35
CA PHE A 28 -2.46 18.45 20.69
C PHE A 28 -3.61 19.40 20.34
N ILE A 29 -4.63 18.93 19.62
CA ILE A 29 -5.81 19.71 19.24
C ILE A 29 -7.04 18.90 19.64
N THR A 30 -7.93 19.44 20.47
CA THR A 30 -9.19 18.78 20.83
C THR A 30 -10.03 18.58 19.58
N LEU A 31 -10.02 17.37 19.03
CA LEU A 31 -10.82 16.99 17.87
C LEU A 31 -12.08 16.28 18.37
N ASP A 32 -13.23 16.63 17.79
CA ASP A 32 -14.47 15.87 18.01
C ASP A 32 -14.29 14.42 17.53
N ASN A 33 -15.00 13.48 18.18
CA ASN A 33 -14.89 12.03 17.96
C ASN A 33 -14.91 11.62 16.46
N TYR A 34 -15.66 12.33 15.61
CA TYR A 34 -15.74 12.08 14.17
C TYR A 34 -14.40 12.24 13.41
N SER A 35 -13.55 13.18 13.83
CA SER A 35 -12.26 13.40 13.16
C SER A 35 -11.25 12.33 13.54
N HIS A 36 -11.37 11.76 14.74
CA HIS A 36 -10.44 10.77 15.27
C HIS A 36 -10.49 9.43 14.52
N GLU A 37 -11.65 9.09 13.94
CA GLU A 37 -11.90 7.79 13.29
C GLU A 37 -11.48 7.72 11.82
N THR A 38 -11.09 8.83 11.18
CA THR A 38 -10.81 8.85 9.73
C THR A 38 -9.37 8.56 9.33
N ILE A 39 -8.40 9.24 9.94
CA ILE A 39 -6.97 8.99 9.69
C ILE A 39 -6.14 8.85 10.96
N TYR A 40 -6.73 9.03 12.14
CA TYR A 40 -6.01 9.05 13.41
C TYR A 40 -6.24 7.79 14.25
N ASP A 41 -6.78 6.75 13.62
CA ASP A 41 -6.94 5.45 14.25
C ASP A 41 -5.57 4.79 14.53
N GLY A 42 -5.55 3.84 15.47
CA GLY A 42 -4.32 3.14 15.86
C GLY A 42 -3.68 2.31 14.73
N SER A 43 -4.44 1.97 13.70
CA SER A 43 -4.00 1.15 12.56
C SER A 43 -3.01 1.91 11.67
N ARG A 44 -3.18 3.23 11.50
CA ARG A 44 -2.24 4.09 10.74
C ARG A 44 -0.85 4.16 11.37
N TRP A 45 -0.76 4.03 12.70
CA TRP A 45 0.53 3.95 13.39
C TRP A 45 1.29 2.66 13.07
N VAL A 46 0.57 1.55 12.84
CA VAL A 46 1.19 0.30 12.39
C VAL A 46 1.79 0.48 11.00
N LEU A 47 1.06 1.13 10.09
CA LEU A 47 1.55 1.45 8.75
C LEU A 47 2.80 2.35 8.81
N VAL A 48 2.80 3.40 9.63
CA VAL A 48 3.97 4.28 9.81
C VAL A 48 5.17 3.52 10.40
N ALA A 49 4.96 2.62 11.35
CA ALA A 49 6.03 1.79 11.89
C ALA A 49 6.63 0.85 10.82
N MET A 50 5.77 0.21 10.02
CA MET A 50 6.19 -0.61 8.88
C MET A 50 6.98 0.22 7.86
N LEU A 51 6.56 1.46 7.59
CA LEU A 51 7.26 2.37 6.70
C LEU A 51 8.65 2.74 7.23
N ALA A 52 8.77 3.02 8.53
CA ALA A 52 10.04 3.33 9.16
C ALA A 52 11.01 2.15 9.07
N VAL A 53 10.54 0.94 9.38
CA VAL A 53 11.34 -0.29 9.24
C VAL A 53 11.74 -0.50 7.77
N GLY A 54 10.80 -0.33 6.85
CA GLY A 54 11.06 -0.43 5.41
C GLY A 54 12.13 0.55 4.93
N GLY A 55 12.06 1.82 5.34
CA GLY A 55 13.06 2.85 5.03
C GLY A 55 14.45 2.53 5.58
N ALA A 56 14.52 2.06 6.84
CA ALA A 56 15.79 1.63 7.45
C ALA A 56 16.42 0.45 6.69
N VAL A 57 15.61 -0.54 6.30
CA VAL A 57 16.10 -1.70 5.53
C VAL A 57 16.48 -1.28 4.11
N VAL A 58 15.74 -0.38 3.46
CA VAL A 58 16.13 0.15 2.13
C VAL A 58 17.47 0.90 2.20
N ALA A 59 17.73 1.62 3.28
CA ALA A 59 18.98 2.38 3.47
C ALA A 59 20.21 1.49 3.72
N THR A 60 20.01 0.32 4.34
CA THR A 60 21.12 -0.51 4.87
C THR A 60 21.30 -1.85 4.16
N ALA A 61 20.22 -2.47 3.67
CA ALA A 61 20.26 -3.78 3.04
C ALA A 61 20.63 -3.71 1.56
N THR A 62 21.02 -4.85 1.01
CA THR A 62 21.37 -5.03 -0.41
C THR A 62 20.54 -6.16 -1.03
N GLY A 63 20.63 -6.29 -2.36
CA GLY A 63 20.04 -7.41 -3.10
C GLY A 63 18.52 -7.54 -2.91
N ALA A 64 18.06 -8.77 -2.67
CA ALA A 64 16.65 -9.12 -2.56
C ALA A 64 15.96 -8.49 -1.34
N ALA A 65 16.63 -8.45 -0.18
CA ALA A 65 16.07 -7.89 1.06
C ALA A 65 15.68 -6.42 0.88
N ARG A 66 16.55 -5.64 0.21
CA ARG A 66 16.27 -4.25 -0.13
C ARG A 66 15.08 -4.10 -1.07
N SER A 67 15.01 -4.90 -2.13
CA SER A 67 13.88 -4.85 -3.07
C SER A 67 12.56 -5.25 -2.41
N SER A 68 12.57 -6.25 -1.52
CA SER A 68 11.41 -6.60 -0.71
C SER A 68 10.99 -5.46 0.22
N ALA A 69 11.94 -4.81 0.91
CA ALA A 69 11.64 -3.67 1.78
C ALA A 69 11.08 -2.47 1.01
N ALA A 70 11.63 -2.19 -0.18
CA ALA A 70 11.10 -1.17 -1.09
C ALA A 70 9.67 -1.50 -1.56
N ALA A 71 9.39 -2.77 -1.84
CA ALA A 71 8.06 -3.23 -2.24
C ALA A 71 7.03 -3.09 -1.10
N VAL A 72 7.42 -3.45 0.12
CA VAL A 72 6.58 -3.23 1.30
C VAL A 72 6.33 -1.73 1.49
N SER A 73 7.39 -0.91 1.47
CA SER A 73 7.31 0.55 1.64
C SER A 73 6.44 1.21 0.56
N PHE A 74 6.48 0.70 -0.67
CA PHE A 74 5.63 1.16 -1.77
C PHE A 74 4.14 0.97 -1.46
N VAL A 75 3.74 -0.21 -0.99
CA VAL A 75 2.32 -0.49 -0.63
C VAL A 75 1.87 0.44 0.49
N ILE A 76 2.69 0.56 1.54
CA ILE A 76 2.38 1.35 2.73
C ILE A 76 2.27 2.84 2.41
N THR A 77 3.18 3.38 1.59
CA THR A 77 3.12 4.79 1.15
C THR A 77 1.89 5.05 0.29
N LEU A 78 1.51 4.15 -0.62
CA LEU A 78 0.27 4.31 -1.38
C LEU A 78 -0.97 4.37 -0.48
N GLN A 79 -1.03 3.53 0.55
CA GLN A 79 -2.15 3.56 1.51
C GLN A 79 -2.19 4.84 2.35
N LEU A 80 -1.05 5.27 2.89
CA LEU A 80 -0.97 6.51 3.65
C LEU A 80 -1.30 7.72 2.76
N ALA A 81 -0.92 7.67 1.48
CA ALA A 81 -1.30 8.69 0.50
C ALA A 81 -2.81 8.73 0.27
N GLY A 82 -3.43 7.56 0.05
CA GLY A 82 -4.89 7.41 -0.07
C GLY A 82 -5.64 7.90 1.17
N SER A 83 -5.10 7.61 2.36
CA SER A 83 -5.65 8.09 3.64
C SER A 83 -5.69 9.61 3.72
N GLY A 84 -4.61 10.29 3.31
CA GLY A 84 -4.57 11.75 3.24
C GLY A 84 -5.59 12.34 2.26
N VAL A 85 -5.80 11.71 1.11
CA VAL A 85 -6.83 12.14 0.14
C VAL A 85 -8.23 12.00 0.74
N VAL A 86 -8.50 10.92 1.45
CA VAL A 86 -9.82 10.69 2.07
C VAL A 86 -10.07 11.59 3.26
N ALA A 87 -9.11 11.81 4.15
CA ALA A 87 -9.24 12.79 5.23
C ALA A 87 -9.63 14.16 4.67
N ARG A 88 -8.93 14.61 3.63
CA ARG A 88 -9.24 15.88 2.96
C ARG A 88 -10.69 15.92 2.46
N LYS A 89 -11.17 14.83 1.86
CA LYS A 89 -12.56 14.75 1.38
C LYS A 89 -13.54 14.75 2.54
N HIS A 90 -13.31 13.93 3.57
CA HIS A 90 -14.25 13.76 4.68
C HIS A 90 -14.46 15.06 5.47
N TRP A 91 -13.47 15.96 5.48
CA TRP A 91 -13.58 17.27 6.13
C TRP A 91 -14.18 18.37 5.23
N LEU A 92 -14.68 18.02 4.03
CA LEU A 92 -15.42 18.91 3.14
C LEU A 92 -16.84 18.34 2.87
N PRO A 93 -17.93 19.12 3.00
CA PRO A 93 -18.01 20.57 3.29
C PRO A 93 -18.01 20.94 4.79
N TYR A 94 -17.72 22.22 5.07
CA TYR A 94 -17.69 22.84 6.42
C TYR A 94 -18.99 22.72 7.25
N TYR A 95 -20.11 22.30 6.64
CA TYR A 95 -21.42 22.16 7.26
C TYR A 95 -22.09 20.83 6.85
N GLY A 96 -22.47 20.01 7.83
CA GLY A 96 -23.13 18.70 7.63
C GLY A 96 -22.25 17.50 7.96
N SER A 97 -22.87 16.46 8.53
CA SER A 97 -22.33 15.15 8.98
C SER A 97 -20.83 15.09 9.30
N GLY A 98 -20.42 15.65 10.46
CA GLY A 98 -19.14 15.33 11.10
C GLY A 98 -18.08 16.44 11.16
N GLY A 99 -18.37 17.66 10.67
CA GLY A 99 -17.43 18.78 10.72
C GLY A 99 -16.99 19.17 12.14
N GLY A 100 -15.68 19.11 12.41
CA GLY A 100 -15.09 19.64 13.65
C GLY A 100 -15.22 21.17 13.75
N PRO A 101 -14.88 21.78 14.90
CA PRO A 101 -15.01 23.21 15.08
C PRO A 101 -14.22 23.98 14.00
N PRO A 102 -14.81 25.04 13.41
CA PRO A 102 -14.28 25.72 12.22
C PRO A 102 -12.86 26.29 12.38
N ARG A 103 -12.36 26.41 13.62
CA ARG A 103 -11.07 27.01 13.95
C ARG A 103 -9.86 26.15 13.57
N HIS A 104 -10.01 24.84 13.37
CA HIS A 104 -8.86 23.95 13.09
C HIS A 104 -8.93 23.19 11.76
N ILE A 105 -10.04 23.28 11.02
CA ILE A 105 -10.24 22.56 9.75
C ILE A 105 -9.16 22.93 8.71
N ALA A 106 -8.78 24.21 8.61
CA ALA A 106 -7.75 24.65 7.68
C ALA A 106 -6.38 24.00 7.93
N VAL A 107 -6.03 23.77 9.20
CA VAL A 107 -4.78 23.10 9.60
C VAL A 107 -4.87 21.60 9.27
N LEU A 108 -5.96 20.94 9.64
CA LEU A 108 -6.18 19.52 9.35
C LEU A 108 -6.13 19.25 7.84
N TYR A 109 -6.80 20.09 7.05
CA TYR A 109 -6.76 20.04 5.60
C TYR A 109 -5.35 20.13 5.02
N GLY A 110 -4.55 21.09 5.49
CA GLY A 110 -3.16 21.22 5.09
C GLY A 110 -2.35 19.96 5.41
N LEU A 111 -2.54 19.40 6.60
CA LEU A 111 -1.85 18.18 7.04
C LEU A 111 -2.25 16.94 6.22
N ALA A 112 -3.51 16.79 5.86
CA ALA A 112 -3.97 15.70 4.99
C ALA A 112 -3.36 15.78 3.59
N ILE A 113 -3.21 16.99 3.03
CA ILE A 113 -2.50 17.21 1.75
C ILE A 113 -1.03 16.85 1.90
N VAL A 114 -0.38 17.30 2.98
CA VAL A 114 1.03 16.97 3.25
C VAL A 114 1.21 15.45 3.33
N LEU A 115 0.34 14.74 4.07
CA LEU A 115 0.36 13.29 4.16
C LEU A 115 0.22 12.63 2.78
N ALA A 116 -0.74 13.09 1.97
CA ALA A 116 -0.97 12.59 0.62
C ALA A 116 0.25 12.77 -0.30
N VAL A 117 0.78 14.00 -0.37
CA VAL A 117 1.85 14.36 -1.30
C VAL A 117 3.17 13.70 -0.90
N VAL A 118 3.56 13.77 0.38
CA VAL A 118 4.84 13.22 0.84
C VAL A 118 4.88 11.70 0.63
N ASN A 119 3.78 11.00 0.92
CA ASN A 119 3.70 9.57 0.67
C ASN A 119 3.60 9.22 -0.82
N ALA A 120 2.94 10.02 -1.65
CA ALA A 120 2.94 9.80 -3.10
C ALA A 120 4.36 9.90 -3.70
N VAL A 121 5.14 10.89 -3.26
CA VAL A 121 6.55 11.04 -3.67
C VAL A 121 7.37 9.84 -3.19
N ALA A 122 7.18 9.41 -1.95
CA ALA A 122 7.87 8.23 -1.41
C ALA A 122 7.49 6.94 -2.16
N ALA A 123 6.23 6.78 -2.58
CA ALA A 123 5.79 5.67 -3.40
C ALA A 123 6.51 5.66 -4.75
N VAL A 124 6.64 6.81 -5.42
CA VAL A 124 7.41 6.93 -6.67
C VAL A 124 8.87 6.53 -6.46
N ILE A 125 9.50 7.00 -5.38
CA ILE A 125 10.89 6.64 -5.05
C ILE A 125 11.02 5.14 -4.79
N CYS A 126 10.13 4.55 -4.00
CA CYS A 126 10.11 3.11 -3.76
C CYS A 126 9.95 2.33 -5.08
N TRP A 127 9.02 2.75 -5.94
CA TRP A 127 8.84 2.12 -7.26
C TRP A 127 10.09 2.21 -8.14
N LEU A 128 10.78 3.35 -8.15
CA LEU A 128 12.05 3.50 -8.87
C LEU A 128 13.14 2.55 -8.33
N THR A 129 13.18 2.33 -7.01
CA THR A 129 14.11 1.36 -6.40
C THR A 129 13.78 -0.11 -6.72
N LEU A 130 12.56 -0.41 -7.21
CA LEU A 130 12.16 -1.74 -7.67
C LEU A 130 12.59 -2.05 -9.10
N ARG A 131 12.98 -1.06 -9.92
CA ARG A 131 13.38 -1.27 -11.33
C ARG A 131 14.45 -2.36 -11.52
N PRO A 132 15.50 -2.47 -10.69
CA PRO A 132 16.50 -3.55 -10.82
C PRO A 132 15.93 -4.95 -10.57
N ALA A 133 14.73 -5.05 -9.99
CA ALA A 133 14.03 -6.31 -9.76
C ALA A 133 12.91 -6.56 -10.77
N ALA A 134 12.94 -5.93 -11.95
CA ALA A 134 11.94 -6.16 -12.99
C ALA A 134 11.89 -7.63 -13.45
N ALA A 135 10.70 -8.13 -13.75
CA ALA A 135 10.48 -9.49 -14.26
C ALA A 135 10.38 -9.53 -15.79
N PRO A 136 10.74 -10.65 -16.44
CA PRO A 136 10.45 -10.87 -17.85
C PRO A 136 8.94 -10.99 -18.11
N TRP A 137 8.50 -10.44 -19.24
CA TRP A 137 7.10 -10.40 -19.69
C TRP A 137 6.64 -11.81 -20.11
N PRO A 138 5.74 -12.47 -19.34
CA PRO A 138 4.31 -12.44 -19.64
C PRO A 138 3.39 -12.35 -18.39
N ARG A 139 3.94 -12.28 -17.17
CA ARG A 139 3.16 -12.24 -15.92
C ARG A 139 2.46 -10.91 -15.68
N ALA A 140 2.99 -9.86 -16.30
CA ALA A 140 2.46 -8.51 -16.20
C ALA A 140 0.97 -8.43 -16.58
N SER A 141 0.51 -9.19 -17.59
CA SER A 141 -0.86 -9.05 -18.12
C SER A 141 -1.96 -9.47 -17.14
N SER A 142 -1.86 -10.62 -16.47
CA SER A 142 -2.88 -11.07 -15.50
C SER A 142 -2.92 -10.19 -14.26
N TYR A 143 -1.75 -9.77 -13.76
CA TYR A 143 -1.63 -8.85 -12.63
C TYR A 143 -2.10 -7.43 -12.98
N MET A 144 -1.87 -6.99 -14.23
CA MET A 144 -2.42 -5.73 -14.74
C MET A 144 -3.95 -5.77 -14.82
N ALA A 145 -4.51 -6.84 -15.39
CA ALA A 145 -5.97 -7.01 -15.43
C ALA A 145 -6.57 -7.02 -14.02
N LEU A 146 -5.93 -7.73 -13.08
CA LEU A 146 -6.34 -7.74 -11.68
C LEU A 146 -6.23 -6.36 -11.04
N GLY A 147 -5.14 -5.63 -11.28
CA GLY A 147 -4.95 -4.30 -10.71
C GLY A 147 -5.93 -3.27 -11.28
N VAL A 148 -6.23 -3.32 -12.58
CA VAL A 148 -7.27 -2.49 -13.21
C VAL A 148 -8.65 -2.84 -12.66
N ALA A 149 -8.98 -4.14 -12.60
CA ALA A 149 -10.23 -4.60 -11.99
C ALA A 149 -10.34 -4.14 -10.54
N THR A 150 -9.26 -4.24 -9.77
CA THR A 150 -9.23 -3.78 -8.37
C THR A 150 -9.42 -2.26 -8.28
N SER A 151 -8.88 -1.49 -9.23
CA SER A 151 -8.95 -0.02 -9.26
C SER A 151 -10.33 0.52 -9.68
N VAL A 152 -11.07 -0.23 -10.49
CA VAL A 152 -12.31 0.25 -11.16
C VAL A 152 -13.55 -0.47 -10.67
N VAL A 153 -13.49 -1.80 -10.49
CA VAL A 153 -14.66 -2.64 -10.21
C VAL A 153 -15.01 -2.65 -8.72
N LEU A 154 -14.03 -2.68 -7.83
CA LEU A 154 -14.25 -2.64 -6.37
C LEU A 154 -15.05 -1.39 -5.92
N PRO A 155 -14.69 -0.15 -6.35
CA PRO A 155 -15.49 1.04 -6.05
C PRO A 155 -16.94 0.91 -6.50
N TYR A 156 -17.17 0.33 -7.68
CA TYR A 156 -18.50 0.18 -8.22
C TYR A 156 -19.33 -0.90 -7.50
N LEU A 157 -18.72 -2.05 -7.19
CA LEU A 157 -19.41 -3.18 -6.54
C LEU A 157 -19.78 -2.87 -5.09
N PHE A 158 -18.86 -2.24 -4.34
CA PHE A 158 -19.05 -1.99 -2.91
C PHE A 158 -19.54 -0.57 -2.60
N GLY A 159 -19.54 0.34 -3.59
CA GLY A 159 -20.17 1.66 -3.50
C GLY A 159 -21.71 1.63 -3.51
N ARG A 160 -22.32 0.50 -3.92
CA ARG A 160 -23.78 0.32 -3.96
C ARG A 160 -24.35 0.03 -2.56
N GLY A 161 -24.48 1.07 -1.74
CA GLY A 161 -25.09 0.99 -0.40
C GLY A 161 -26.12 2.07 -0.09
N SER A 162 -25.99 3.27 -0.69
CA SER A 162 -26.97 4.35 -0.66
C SER A 162 -26.93 5.12 -1.98
N SER A 163 -28.00 5.83 -2.35
CA SER A 163 -28.02 6.71 -3.53
C SER A 163 -26.93 7.79 -3.48
N ASP A 164 -26.53 8.18 -2.26
CA ASP A 164 -25.53 9.23 -2.02
C ASP A 164 -24.09 8.72 -2.23
N ASN A 165 -23.87 7.40 -2.15
CA ASN A 165 -22.54 6.79 -2.29
C ASN A 165 -22.11 6.55 -3.75
N LEU A 166 -23.03 6.72 -4.71
CA LEU A 166 -22.75 6.58 -6.14
C LEU A 166 -22.43 7.92 -6.82
N ASP A 167 -22.41 9.03 -6.08
CA ASP A 167 -21.91 10.29 -6.62
C ASP A 167 -20.42 10.14 -6.99
N LEU A 168 -19.99 10.81 -8.06
CA LEU A 168 -18.64 10.70 -8.60
C LEU A 168 -17.58 10.99 -7.51
N THR A 169 -17.87 11.90 -6.59
CA THR A 169 -16.97 12.28 -5.50
C THR A 169 -16.78 11.14 -4.49
N SER A 170 -17.81 10.33 -4.21
CA SER A 170 -17.72 9.14 -3.34
C SER A 170 -17.02 7.98 -3.99
N LEU A 171 -17.24 7.76 -5.27
CA LEU A 171 -16.47 6.79 -6.04
C LEU A 171 -14.98 7.14 -6.09
N VAL A 172 -14.64 8.43 -6.29
CA VAL A 172 -13.24 8.89 -6.28
C VAL A 172 -12.59 8.76 -4.90
N GLY A 173 -13.30 9.12 -3.83
CA GLY A 173 -12.79 8.97 -2.46
C GLY A 173 -12.54 7.50 -2.10
N TYR A 174 -13.47 6.63 -2.47
CA TYR A 174 -13.31 5.19 -2.28
C TYR A 174 -12.16 4.63 -3.13
N ALA A 175 -12.06 5.05 -4.40
CA ALA A 175 -10.96 4.67 -5.29
C ALA A 175 -9.60 5.04 -4.67
N ALA A 176 -9.48 6.25 -4.13
CA ALA A 176 -8.26 6.72 -3.49
C ALA A 176 -7.86 5.92 -2.24
N LEU A 177 -8.83 5.46 -1.43
CA LEU A 177 -8.55 4.73 -0.19
C LEU A 177 -8.32 3.24 -0.39
N ALA A 178 -9.26 2.60 -1.07
CA ALA A 178 -9.52 1.17 -0.91
C ALA A 178 -9.28 0.38 -2.19
N SER A 179 -8.79 1.02 -3.26
CA SER A 179 -8.83 0.42 -4.59
C SER A 179 -7.62 0.77 -5.45
N VAL A 180 -7.31 2.05 -5.67
CA VAL A 180 -6.12 2.49 -6.44
C VAL A 180 -4.81 2.06 -5.76
N PRO A 181 -4.61 2.23 -4.42
CA PRO A 181 -3.39 1.75 -3.76
C PRO A 181 -3.13 0.26 -4.00
N PHE A 182 -4.18 -0.57 -3.89
CA PHE A 182 -4.07 -2.01 -4.09
C PHE A 182 -3.95 -2.39 -5.57
N GLY A 183 -4.64 -1.69 -6.46
CA GLY A 183 -4.55 -1.90 -7.90
C GLY A 183 -3.14 -1.63 -8.45
N LEU A 184 -2.54 -0.51 -8.06
CA LEU A 184 -1.15 -0.19 -8.37
C LEU A 184 -0.17 -1.21 -7.79
N SER A 185 -0.48 -1.74 -6.61
CA SER A 185 0.29 -2.81 -5.97
C SER A 185 0.23 -4.11 -6.76
N PHE A 186 -0.95 -4.54 -7.22
CA PHE A 186 -1.09 -5.72 -8.09
C PHE A 186 -0.36 -5.54 -9.42
N ILE A 187 -0.50 -4.39 -10.08
CA ILE A 187 0.25 -4.08 -11.32
C ILE A 187 1.75 -4.21 -11.06
N THR A 188 2.23 -3.63 -9.97
CA THR A 188 3.65 -3.67 -9.60
C THR A 188 4.12 -5.09 -9.30
N ALA A 189 3.30 -5.93 -8.66
CA ALA A 189 3.61 -7.36 -8.44
C ALA A 189 3.86 -8.10 -9.77
N GLY A 190 3.09 -7.77 -10.82
CA GLY A 190 3.27 -8.34 -12.16
C GLY A 190 4.55 -7.90 -12.88
N LEU A 191 5.13 -6.78 -12.45
CA LEU A 191 6.32 -6.17 -13.07
C LEU A 191 7.64 -6.56 -12.36
N VAL A 192 7.58 -7.21 -11.20
CA VAL A 192 8.78 -7.55 -10.39
C VAL A 192 9.02 -9.05 -10.26
N ARG A 193 10.25 -9.44 -9.92
CA ARG A 193 10.64 -10.84 -9.66
C ARG A 193 9.76 -11.47 -8.57
N ARG A 194 9.56 -12.80 -8.66
CA ARG A 194 8.72 -13.61 -7.75
C ARG A 194 8.90 -13.30 -6.27
N GLU A 195 10.16 -13.23 -5.85
CA GLU A 195 10.55 -13.05 -4.45
C GLU A 195 10.05 -11.71 -3.89
N VAL A 196 10.14 -10.67 -4.73
CA VAL A 196 9.71 -9.32 -4.42
C VAL A 196 8.19 -9.22 -4.53
N ALA A 197 7.58 -9.85 -5.54
CA ALA A 197 6.14 -9.91 -5.73
C ALA A 197 5.43 -10.55 -4.52
N ALA A 198 5.98 -11.65 -3.98
CA ALA A 198 5.44 -12.29 -2.77
C ALA A 198 5.48 -11.35 -1.56
N SER A 199 6.57 -10.60 -1.39
CA SER A 199 6.70 -9.61 -0.30
C SER A 199 5.69 -8.46 -0.46
N LEU A 200 5.51 -7.99 -1.69
CA LEU A 200 4.55 -6.95 -2.04
C LEU A 200 3.11 -7.41 -1.76
N LEU A 201 2.73 -8.60 -2.22
CA LEU A 201 1.41 -9.19 -2.03
C LEU A 201 1.12 -9.48 -0.55
N ALA A 202 2.12 -9.94 0.21
CA ALA A 202 2.01 -10.10 1.65
C ALA A 202 1.77 -8.75 2.35
N ALA A 203 2.44 -7.68 1.91
CA ALA A 203 2.20 -6.33 2.41
C ALA A 203 0.79 -5.84 2.06
N VAL A 204 0.31 -6.08 0.83
CA VAL A 204 -1.09 -5.78 0.44
C VAL A 204 -2.07 -6.52 1.34
N CYS A 205 -1.84 -7.82 1.57
CA CYS A 205 -2.69 -8.62 2.45
C CYS A 205 -2.74 -8.05 3.87
N LEU A 206 -1.56 -7.85 4.49
CA LEU A 206 -1.47 -7.35 5.85
C LEU A 206 -2.07 -5.94 6.00
N SER A 207 -1.73 -5.05 5.08
CA SER A 207 -2.22 -3.66 5.09
C SER A 207 -3.73 -3.59 4.86
N SER A 208 -4.28 -4.45 4.03
CA SER A 208 -5.72 -4.59 3.84
C SER A 208 -6.43 -5.19 5.06
N LEU A 209 -5.81 -6.13 5.80
CA LEU A 209 -6.38 -6.62 7.07
C LEU A 209 -6.38 -5.54 8.16
N ILE A 210 -5.34 -4.71 8.20
CA ILE A 210 -5.24 -3.55 9.09
C ILE A 210 -6.39 -2.57 8.79
N ASP A 211 -6.61 -2.24 7.51
CA ASP A 211 -7.71 -1.37 7.08
C ASP A 211 -9.09 -2.00 7.30
N ALA A 212 -9.27 -3.31 7.09
CA ALA A 212 -10.55 -3.99 7.33
C ALA A 212 -11.01 -3.84 8.79
N ARG A 213 -10.06 -3.98 9.74
CA ARG A 213 -10.31 -3.78 11.16
C ARG A 213 -10.64 -2.31 11.47
N ALA A 214 -9.92 -1.38 10.83
CA ALA A 214 -10.12 0.06 11.02
C ALA A 214 -11.38 0.58 10.34
N ALA A 215 -11.93 -0.14 9.34
CA ALA A 215 -13.14 0.23 8.61
C ALA A 215 -14.43 -0.12 9.35
N ALA A 216 -14.40 -1.08 10.29
CA ALA A 216 -15.56 -1.50 11.06
C ALA A 216 -16.27 -0.38 11.87
N PRO A 217 -15.55 0.63 12.43
CA PRO A 217 -16.17 1.80 13.07
C PRO A 217 -16.46 2.94 12.08
N MET A 218 -15.81 3.00 10.92
CA MET A 218 -15.97 4.10 9.98
C MET A 218 -17.35 4.06 9.31
N THR A 219 -18.29 4.85 9.84
CA THR A 219 -19.66 5.02 9.36
C THR A 219 -19.72 5.79 8.03
N PHE A 220 -19.06 5.32 6.98
CA PHE A 220 -19.19 5.88 5.62
C PHE A 220 -20.54 5.57 4.96
N GLY A 221 -21.57 5.21 5.72
CA GLY A 221 -22.88 4.80 5.18
C GLY A 221 -22.83 3.55 4.30
N PHE A 222 -21.72 2.80 4.31
CA PHE A 222 -21.64 1.50 3.63
C PHE A 222 -22.28 0.44 4.51
N THR A 223 -23.12 -0.39 3.91
CA THR A 223 -23.77 -1.51 4.62
C THR A 223 -22.74 -2.54 5.12
N ASN A 224 -21.51 -2.55 4.58
CA ASN A 224 -20.40 -3.41 5.01
C ASN A 224 -19.02 -2.82 4.60
N PRO A 225 -18.44 -1.89 5.39
CA PRO A 225 -17.24 -1.15 5.02
C PRO A 225 -15.95 -1.99 5.01
N ASP A 226 -15.93 -3.15 5.67
CA ASP A 226 -14.79 -4.05 5.84
C ASP A 226 -14.61 -5.06 4.70
N ARG A 227 -15.72 -5.53 4.10
CA ARG A 227 -15.74 -6.54 3.02
C ARG A 227 -14.77 -6.30 1.86
N PRO A 228 -14.64 -5.09 1.27
CA PRO A 228 -13.70 -4.89 0.17
C PRO A 228 -12.25 -5.12 0.58
N PHE A 229 -11.88 -4.72 1.80
CA PHE A 229 -10.55 -4.94 2.35
C PHE A 229 -10.32 -6.43 2.66
N LEU A 230 -11.33 -7.15 3.16
CA LEU A 230 -11.24 -8.60 3.35
C LEU A 230 -11.06 -9.34 2.01
N LEU A 231 -11.76 -8.91 0.95
CA LEU A 231 -11.61 -9.49 -0.38
C LEU A 231 -10.20 -9.27 -0.94
N VAL A 232 -9.69 -8.03 -0.86
CA VAL A 232 -8.31 -7.72 -1.28
C VAL A 232 -7.30 -8.53 -0.47
N ALA A 233 -7.50 -8.65 0.85
CA ALA A 233 -6.63 -9.44 1.71
C ALA A 233 -6.61 -10.91 1.31
N ALA A 234 -7.78 -11.52 1.08
CA ALA A 234 -7.89 -12.91 0.67
C ALA A 234 -7.18 -13.16 -0.68
N VAL A 235 -7.45 -12.31 -1.69
CA VAL A 235 -6.82 -12.44 -3.01
C VAL A 235 -5.31 -12.28 -2.92
N ALA A 236 -4.83 -11.24 -2.25
CA ALA A 236 -3.40 -10.98 -2.12
C ALA A 236 -2.69 -12.07 -1.32
N GLY A 237 -3.30 -12.57 -0.24
CA GLY A 237 -2.79 -13.67 0.57
C GLY A 237 -2.65 -14.98 -0.22
N CYS A 238 -3.69 -15.35 -0.98
CA CYS A 238 -3.65 -16.52 -1.87
C CYS A 238 -2.52 -16.39 -2.91
N LEU A 239 -2.39 -15.23 -3.55
CA LEU A 239 -1.32 -14.99 -4.53
C LEU A 239 0.07 -15.01 -3.88
N ALA A 240 0.24 -14.42 -2.70
CA ALA A 240 1.50 -14.46 -1.95
C ALA A 240 1.92 -15.90 -1.61
N ALA A 241 0.97 -16.72 -1.16
CA ALA A 241 1.20 -18.13 -0.88
C ALA A 241 1.60 -18.91 -2.14
N LEU A 242 0.91 -18.68 -3.26
CA LEU A 242 1.22 -19.31 -4.55
C LEU A 242 2.62 -18.93 -5.06
N GLU A 243 2.99 -17.64 -4.97
CA GLU A 243 4.33 -17.19 -5.37
C GLU A 243 5.43 -17.80 -4.49
N THR A 244 5.16 -17.95 -3.19
CA THR A 244 6.08 -18.59 -2.24
C THR A 244 6.24 -20.09 -2.52
N ALA A 245 5.13 -20.81 -2.74
CA ALA A 245 5.16 -22.23 -3.07
C ALA A 245 5.89 -22.52 -4.39
N ARG A 246 5.67 -21.69 -5.42
CA ARG A 246 6.38 -21.79 -6.70
C ARG A 246 7.88 -21.60 -6.54
N ARG A 247 8.31 -20.70 -5.65
CA ARG A 247 9.74 -20.50 -5.34
C ARG A 247 10.33 -21.73 -4.67
N ALA A 248 9.64 -22.31 -3.68
CA ALA A 248 10.08 -23.51 -2.99
C ALA A 248 10.25 -24.69 -3.97
N LEU A 249 9.29 -24.89 -4.88
CA LEU A 249 9.38 -25.93 -5.91
C LEU A 249 10.57 -25.75 -6.85
N GLN A 250 10.89 -24.51 -7.27
CA GLN A 250 12.05 -24.23 -8.10
C GLN A 250 13.37 -24.55 -7.40
N ILE A 251 13.46 -24.29 -6.08
CA ILE A 251 14.64 -24.63 -5.27
C ILE A 251 14.79 -26.15 -5.16
N LEU A 252 13.67 -26.86 -4.92
CA LEU A 252 13.66 -28.32 -4.76
C LEU A 252 13.98 -29.07 -6.05
N GLN A 253 13.57 -28.55 -7.20
CA GLN A 253 13.82 -29.19 -8.49
C GLN A 253 15.29 -29.12 -8.92
N GLY A 254 16.07 -28.15 -8.41
CA GLY A 254 17.51 -28.00 -8.68
C GLY A 254 17.85 -27.89 -10.18
N PRO A 255 19.12 -27.61 -10.54
CA PRO A 255 19.56 -27.80 -11.92
C PRO A 255 19.42 -29.29 -12.27
N SER A 256 18.67 -29.58 -13.33
CA SER A 256 18.39 -30.96 -13.73
C SER A 256 19.70 -31.74 -13.91
N SER A 257 19.68 -33.03 -13.57
CA SER A 257 20.83 -33.95 -13.70
C SER A 257 21.45 -34.04 -15.11
N ALA A 258 20.85 -33.41 -16.12
CA ALA A 258 21.44 -33.22 -17.45
C ALA A 258 22.59 -32.20 -17.45
N GLU A 259 22.54 -31.17 -16.61
CA GLU A 259 23.58 -30.12 -16.53
C GLU A 259 24.86 -30.65 -15.86
N ARG A 260 24.73 -31.53 -14.84
CA ARG A 260 25.87 -32.22 -14.20
C ARG A 260 26.55 -33.26 -15.09
N ARG A 261 25.90 -33.75 -16.16
CA ARG A 261 26.53 -34.67 -17.13
C ARG A 261 27.31 -33.95 -18.22
N GLY A 262 27.07 -32.66 -18.44
CA GLY A 262 27.82 -31.85 -19.41
C GLY A 262 29.22 -31.44 -18.91
N GLU A 263 29.39 -31.23 -17.60
CA GLU A 263 30.68 -30.83 -17.01
C GLU A 263 31.65 -32.01 -16.80
N GLY A 264 31.18 -33.26 -16.88
CA GLY A 264 32.02 -34.46 -16.76
C GLY A 264 32.67 -34.94 -18.06
N ALA A 265 32.39 -34.30 -19.20
CA ALA A 265 32.88 -34.72 -20.52
C ALA A 265 34.07 -33.89 -21.04
N ILE A 266 34.56 -32.91 -20.27
CA ILE A 266 35.68 -32.04 -20.63
C ILE A 266 36.75 -32.11 -19.54
N SER A 267 37.31 -33.31 -19.35
CA SER A 267 38.63 -33.46 -18.76
C SER A 267 39.27 -34.71 -19.37
N GLN A 268 39.98 -34.48 -20.49
CA GLN A 268 41.00 -35.40 -21.00
C GLN A 268 42.24 -35.34 -20.13
#